data_AF-A0A6L2Q313-F1
#
_entry.id   AF-A0A6L2Q313-F1
#
_cell.length_a   1.000
_cell.length_b   1.000
_cell.length_c   1.000
_cell.angle_alpha   90.00
_cell.angle_beta   90.00
_cell.angle_gamma   90.00
#
_symmetry.space_group_name_H-M   'P 1'
#
loop_
_entity.id
_entity.type
_entity.pdbx_description
1 polymer ?
#
loop_
_entity_poly.entity_id
_entity_poly.type
_entity_poly.pdbx_seq_one_letter_code
_entity_poly.pdbx_strand_id
1 'polypeptide(L)'
;MIAFALEPIFEENLKSGADFRFPKKMDLLHFYDILVERILHIKENEKKRVDVTNASIQDDTERMETCLENLKKCSLLAILPPKLNPLHDTTIESTLQAYITRFQAGKDKVGIVMNVVEGKPQFVHRTFAEYFAARWFSENFESNRSVLERVLFDPSYGTVRNVFDRILAKECPLHSAVLDRDTQAVETLLQEGSDVNAQDKGGRTAMHLIAAERHGGHICEEITDSLLRRGARVDDKDNLLQWTALQYAGKTENNF
;
A
#
# COMPACT_ATOMS: atom_id res chain seq x y z
N MET A 1 -5.88 -13.50 -16.04
CA MET A 1 -5.57 -12.05 -16.05
C MET A 1 -4.33 -11.71 -15.21
N ILE A 2 -4.24 -12.11 -13.93
CA ILE A 2 -2.96 -12.05 -13.18
C ILE A 2 -1.86 -12.86 -13.90
N ALA A 3 -2.24 -14.01 -14.48
CA ALA A 3 -1.37 -14.82 -15.33
C ALA A 3 -0.75 -14.07 -16.53
N PHE A 4 -1.45 -13.11 -17.15
CA PHE A 4 -0.92 -12.29 -18.26
C PHE A 4 0.05 -11.20 -17.78
N ALA A 5 -0.16 -10.66 -16.56
CA ALA A 5 0.79 -9.72 -15.96
C ALA A 5 2.04 -10.43 -15.41
N LEU A 6 1.90 -11.69 -15.01
CA LEU A 6 2.98 -12.57 -14.61
C LEU A 6 3.63 -13.31 -15.79
N GLU A 7 3.01 -13.36 -16.97
CA GLU A 7 3.54 -14.09 -18.14
C GLU A 7 4.89 -13.55 -18.60
N PRO A 8 5.09 -12.22 -18.75
CA PRO A 8 6.41 -11.66 -19.03
C PRO A 8 7.40 -11.95 -17.89
N ILE A 9 6.89 -12.05 -16.66
CA ILE A 9 7.68 -12.39 -15.46
C ILE A 9 8.25 -13.80 -15.58
N PHE A 10 7.42 -14.77 -15.98
CA PHE A 10 7.85 -16.15 -16.17
C PHE A 10 8.65 -16.35 -17.48
N GLU A 11 8.26 -15.69 -18.58
CA GLU A 11 8.89 -15.87 -19.90
C GLU A 11 10.31 -15.29 -20.00
N GLU A 12 10.56 -14.11 -19.43
CA GLU A 12 11.89 -13.49 -19.45
C GLU A 12 12.86 -14.20 -18.50
N ASN A 13 12.33 -14.83 -17.43
CA ASN A 13 13.10 -15.67 -16.51
C ASN A 13 13.49 -17.02 -17.17
N LEU A 14 12.56 -17.63 -17.92
CA LEU A 14 12.85 -18.81 -18.75
C LEU A 14 13.91 -18.53 -19.82
N LYS A 15 13.96 -17.31 -20.35
CA LYS A 15 14.92 -16.89 -21.39
C LYS A 15 16.29 -16.45 -20.86
N SER A 16 16.36 -15.87 -19.65
CA SER A 16 17.60 -15.32 -19.08
C SER A 16 18.43 -16.34 -18.29
N GLY A 17 17.89 -17.53 -18.00
CA GLY A 17 18.57 -18.53 -17.16
C GLY A 17 18.81 -18.07 -15.71
N ALA A 18 18.26 -16.91 -15.33
CA ALA A 18 18.35 -16.38 -13.98
C ALA A 18 17.38 -17.15 -13.08
N ASP A 19 17.93 -17.76 -12.03
CA ASP A 19 17.23 -18.52 -11.01
C ASP A 19 16.37 -17.55 -10.17
N PHE A 20 15.21 -17.11 -10.67
CA PHE A 20 14.28 -16.26 -9.93
C PHE A 20 13.70 -17.08 -8.77
N ARG A 21 14.37 -16.98 -7.62
CA ARG A 21 13.89 -17.56 -6.37
C ARG A 21 12.95 -16.56 -5.74
N PHE A 22 11.68 -16.95 -5.58
CA PHE A 22 10.80 -16.23 -4.67
C PHE A 22 11.50 -16.10 -3.31
N PRO A 23 11.48 -14.92 -2.69
CA PRO A 23 12.04 -14.76 -1.36
C PRO A 23 11.35 -15.73 -0.40
N LYS A 24 12.10 -16.28 0.56
CA LYS A 24 11.61 -17.30 1.51
C LYS A 24 10.39 -16.82 2.32
N LYS A 25 10.22 -15.51 2.46
CA LYS A 25 9.04 -14.84 3.04
C LYS A 25 8.68 -13.69 2.08
N MET A 26 7.44 -13.69 1.59
CA MET A 26 6.94 -12.66 0.67
C MET A 26 5.60 -12.18 1.20
N ASP A 27 5.56 -10.93 1.66
CA ASP A 27 4.30 -10.31 2.05
C ASP A 27 3.64 -9.57 0.88
N LEU A 28 2.42 -9.10 1.13
CA LEU A 28 1.60 -8.45 0.12
C LEU A 28 2.24 -7.16 -0.41
N LEU A 29 2.90 -6.38 0.44
CA LEU A 29 3.56 -5.13 0.03
C LEU A 29 4.72 -5.44 -0.92
N HIS A 30 5.61 -6.35 -0.53
CA HIS A 30 6.75 -6.77 -1.34
C HIS A 30 6.30 -7.35 -2.70
N PHE A 31 5.19 -8.09 -2.71
CA PHE A 31 4.59 -8.59 -3.94
C PHE A 31 4.19 -7.47 -4.90
N TYR A 32 3.45 -6.47 -4.43
CA TYR A 32 3.05 -5.37 -5.31
C TYR A 32 4.20 -4.44 -5.68
N ASP A 33 5.18 -4.22 -4.80
CA ASP A 33 6.38 -3.45 -5.11
C ASP A 33 7.09 -4.04 -6.35
N ILE A 34 7.33 -5.36 -6.36
CA ILE A 34 7.96 -6.07 -7.48
C ILE A 34 7.10 -6.00 -8.75
N LEU A 35 5.79 -6.23 -8.64
CA LEU A 35 4.91 -6.19 -9.81
C LEU A 35 4.85 -4.81 -10.44
N VAL A 36 4.68 -3.76 -9.63
CA VAL A 36 4.57 -2.39 -10.12
C VAL A 36 5.89 -1.94 -10.72
N GLU A 37 7.02 -2.20 -10.06
CA GLU A 37 8.35 -1.88 -10.61
C GLU A 37 8.54 -2.53 -11.99
N ARG A 38 8.15 -3.80 -12.13
CA ARG A 38 8.29 -4.52 -13.40
C ARG A 38 7.37 -3.98 -14.50
N ILE A 39 6.11 -3.71 -14.19
CA ILE A 39 5.16 -3.13 -15.16
C ILE A 39 5.66 -1.78 -15.68
N LEU A 40 6.20 -0.95 -14.77
CA LEU A 40 6.74 0.36 -15.11
C LEU A 40 8.02 0.26 -15.94
N HIS A 41 8.89 -0.70 -15.63
CA HIS A 41 10.09 -0.98 -16.41
C HIS A 41 9.76 -1.40 -17.86
N ILE A 42 8.74 -2.26 -18.04
CA ILE A 42 8.27 -2.67 -19.37
C ILE A 42 7.75 -1.45 -20.14
N LYS A 43 6.93 -0.60 -19.51
CA LYS A 43 6.41 0.64 -20.13
C LYS A 43 7.55 1.56 -20.60
N GLU A 44 8.59 1.71 -19.78
CA GLU A 44 9.75 2.55 -20.11
C GLU A 44 10.52 2.00 -21.33
N ASN A 45 10.71 0.68 -21.39
CA ASN A 45 11.38 0.02 -22.51
C ASN A 45 10.56 0.08 -23.82
N GLU A 46 9.23 -0.03 -23.74
CA GLU A 46 8.35 0.13 -24.89
C GLU A 46 8.41 1.55 -25.45
N LYS A 47 8.34 2.58 -24.58
CA LYS A 47 8.51 3.98 -25.01
C LYS A 47 9.84 4.18 -25.74
N LYS A 48 10.95 3.68 -25.19
CA LYS A 48 12.30 3.77 -25.81
C LYS A 48 12.39 3.07 -27.17
N ARG A 49 11.66 1.97 -27.39
CA ARG A 49 11.65 1.24 -28.68
C ARG A 49 10.86 1.95 -29.77
N VAL A 50 9.83 2.71 -29.40
CA VAL A 50 9.04 3.53 -30.35
C VAL A 50 9.83 4.77 -30.79
N ASP A 51 10.82 5.21 -30.00
CA ASP A 51 11.51 6.49 -30.11
C ASP A 51 12.83 6.50 -30.92
N VAL A 52 12.87 5.81 -32.07
CA VAL A 52 14.04 5.86 -32.97
C VAL A 52 13.81 6.68 -34.25
N THR A 53 12.60 7.16 -34.52
CA THR A 53 12.29 7.80 -35.83
C THR A 53 11.28 8.95 -35.85
N ASN A 54 10.73 9.42 -34.72
CA ASN A 54 9.67 10.44 -34.76
C ASN A 54 9.99 11.71 -33.94
N ALA A 55 10.32 12.80 -34.63
CA ALA A 55 10.60 14.12 -34.06
C ALA A 55 9.35 14.86 -33.52
N SER A 56 8.18 14.23 -33.51
CA SER A 56 6.91 14.80 -33.03
C SER A 56 6.57 14.46 -31.56
N ILE A 57 7.44 13.71 -30.86
CA ILE A 57 7.21 13.21 -29.48
C ILE A 57 8.00 14.04 -28.44
N GLN A 58 8.27 15.32 -28.71
CA GLN A 58 8.98 16.17 -27.73
C GLN A 58 8.13 16.59 -26.51
N ASP A 59 6.82 16.30 -26.49
CA ASP A 59 5.88 16.81 -25.48
C ASP A 59 5.30 15.74 -24.51
N ASP A 60 5.52 14.44 -24.75
CA ASP A 60 4.85 13.34 -24.03
C ASP A 60 5.75 12.57 -23.03
N THR A 61 6.86 13.17 -22.61
CA THR A 61 7.75 12.58 -21.59
C THR A 61 7.20 12.81 -20.17
N GLU A 62 6.06 12.20 -19.85
CA GLU A 62 5.60 12.12 -18.46
C GLU A 62 6.64 11.35 -17.62
N ARG A 63 7.19 12.01 -16.59
CA ARG A 63 8.14 11.39 -15.65
C ARG A 63 7.45 10.24 -14.91
N MET A 64 8.21 9.20 -14.59
CA MET A 64 7.71 8.01 -13.88
C MET A 64 7.01 8.38 -12.56
N GLU A 65 7.56 9.35 -11.84
CA GLU A 65 7.00 9.89 -10.60
C GLU A 65 5.60 10.48 -10.81
N THR A 66 5.40 11.26 -11.86
CA THR A 66 4.10 11.83 -12.22
C THR A 66 3.09 10.73 -12.55
N CYS A 67 3.51 9.69 -13.27
CA CYS A 67 2.67 8.54 -13.58
C CYS A 67 2.24 7.79 -12.30
N LEU A 68 3.17 7.53 -11.38
CA LEU A 68 2.88 6.90 -10.09
C LEU A 68 1.91 7.73 -9.27
N GLU A 69 2.09 9.04 -9.25
CA GLU A 69 1.21 9.95 -8.51
C GLU A 69 -0.21 10.00 -9.11
N ASN A 70 -0.33 9.94 -10.43
CA ASN A 70 -1.63 9.83 -11.10
C ASN A 70 -2.31 8.49 -10.80
N LEU A 71 -1.56 7.38 -10.74
CA LEU A 71 -2.11 6.07 -10.36
C LEU A 71 -2.65 6.05 -8.92
N LYS A 72 -1.92 6.67 -7.98
CA LYS A 72 -2.40 6.88 -6.60
C LYS A 72 -3.73 7.63 -6.57
N LYS A 73 -3.83 8.76 -7.26
CA LYS A 73 -5.07 9.55 -7.31
C LYS A 73 -6.21 8.81 -8.00
N CYS A 74 -5.94 8.13 -9.11
CA CYS A 74 -6.91 7.27 -9.80
C CYS A 74 -7.46 6.17 -8.88
N SER A 75 -6.60 5.61 -8.02
CA SER A 75 -6.99 4.54 -7.11
C SER A 75 -8.01 5.00 -6.08
N LEU A 76 -7.89 6.23 -5.57
CA LEU A 76 -8.86 6.83 -4.65
C LEU A 76 -10.23 6.97 -5.32
N LEU A 77 -10.27 7.48 -6.56
CA LEU A 77 -11.52 7.57 -7.34
C LEU A 77 -12.16 6.19 -7.61
N ALA A 78 -11.32 5.16 -7.77
CA ALA A 78 -11.78 3.82 -8.08
C ALA A 78 -12.41 3.11 -6.87
N ILE A 79 -11.87 3.30 -5.67
CA ILE A 79 -12.28 2.52 -4.49
C ILE A 79 -13.03 3.31 -3.42
N LEU A 80 -12.88 4.64 -3.36
CA LEU A 80 -13.56 5.46 -2.35
C LEU A 80 -14.88 6.00 -2.89
N PRO A 81 -15.96 5.97 -2.09
CA PRO A 81 -17.17 6.67 -2.45
C PRO A 81 -16.92 8.19 -2.45
N PRO A 82 -17.68 8.99 -3.22
CA PRO A 82 -17.46 10.44 -3.33
C PRO A 82 -17.39 11.18 -1.99
N LYS A 83 -18.18 10.74 -1.00
CA LYS A 83 -18.21 11.34 0.35
C LYS A 83 -16.94 11.09 1.18
N LEU A 84 -16.12 10.11 0.81
CA LEU A 84 -14.88 9.77 1.49
C LEU A 84 -13.65 10.10 0.65
N ASN A 85 -13.83 10.66 -0.55
CA ASN A 85 -12.70 10.98 -1.40
C ASN A 85 -12.00 12.25 -0.89
N PRO A 86 -10.73 12.18 -0.45
CA PRO A 86 -10.01 13.33 0.09
C PRO A 86 -9.58 14.36 -0.98
N LEU A 87 -9.75 14.04 -2.26
CA LEU A 87 -9.43 14.92 -3.38
C LEU A 87 -10.49 16.03 -3.51
N HIS A 88 -10.50 16.99 -2.60
CA HIS A 88 -11.40 18.15 -2.63
C HIS A 88 -10.79 19.40 -3.30
N ASP A 89 -9.52 19.33 -3.71
CA ASP A 89 -8.83 20.42 -4.41
C ASP A 89 -9.14 20.38 -5.92
N THR A 90 -9.76 21.44 -6.42
CA THR A 90 -10.13 21.63 -7.82
C THR A 90 -8.94 21.53 -8.78
N THR A 91 -7.73 21.85 -8.32
CA THR A 91 -6.48 21.74 -9.09
C THR A 91 -6.06 20.29 -9.29
N ILE A 92 -6.31 19.44 -8.28
CA ILE A 92 -6.03 18.00 -8.37
C ILE A 92 -7.03 17.35 -9.32
N GLU A 93 -8.31 17.73 -9.22
CA GLU A 93 -9.36 17.25 -10.12
C GLU A 93 -9.04 17.61 -11.58
N SER A 94 -8.66 18.86 -11.88
CA SER A 94 -8.33 19.27 -13.25
C SER A 94 -7.11 18.53 -13.82
N THR A 95 -6.07 18.33 -13.00
CA THR A 95 -4.86 17.60 -13.38
C THR A 95 -5.18 16.13 -13.68
N LEU A 96 -6.03 15.53 -12.85
CA LEU A 96 -6.45 14.14 -13.00
C LEU A 96 -7.37 13.95 -14.20
N GLN A 97 -8.25 14.92 -14.49
CA GLN A 97 -9.07 14.90 -15.70
C GLN A 97 -8.22 14.99 -16.96
N ALA A 98 -7.16 15.82 -16.98
CA ALA A 98 -6.23 15.86 -18.09
C ALA A 98 -5.52 14.51 -18.29
N TYR A 99 -5.08 13.86 -17.21
CA TYR A 99 -4.53 12.51 -17.26
C TYR A 99 -5.53 11.47 -17.80
N ILE A 100 -6.76 11.46 -17.27
CA ILE A 100 -7.85 10.57 -17.72
C ILE A 100 -8.14 10.77 -19.21
N THR A 101 -8.17 12.01 -19.69
CA THR A 101 -8.42 12.34 -21.10
C THR A 101 -7.31 11.79 -21.99
N ARG A 102 -6.04 11.97 -21.60
CA ARG A 102 -4.88 11.40 -22.33
C ARG A 102 -4.92 9.87 -22.32
N PHE A 103 -5.29 9.27 -21.20
CA PHE A 103 -5.47 7.83 -21.06
C PHE A 103 -6.55 7.31 -22.04
N GLN A 104 -7.72 7.95 -22.08
CA GLN A 104 -8.83 7.59 -22.98
C GLN A 104 -8.46 7.78 -24.46
N ALA A 105 -7.62 8.77 -24.78
CA ALA A 105 -7.05 8.95 -26.12
C ALA A 105 -6.00 7.88 -26.51
N GLY A 106 -5.72 6.92 -25.62
CA GLY A 106 -4.79 5.82 -25.86
C GLY A 106 -3.31 6.20 -25.71
N LYS A 107 -3.01 7.41 -25.22
CA LYS A 107 -1.64 7.93 -25.11
C LYS A 107 -0.90 7.45 -23.86
N ASP A 108 -1.62 7.04 -22.81
CA ASP A 108 -1.03 6.69 -21.50
C ASP A 108 -1.46 5.30 -20.98
N LYS A 109 -1.18 4.23 -21.72
CA LYS A 109 -1.49 2.86 -21.27
C LYS A 109 -0.34 2.31 -20.40
N VAL A 110 -0.49 2.37 -19.07
CA VAL A 110 0.44 1.72 -18.12
C VAL A 110 0.16 0.21 -18.00
N GLY A 111 -1.00 -0.26 -18.45
CA GLY A 111 -1.43 -1.65 -18.26
C GLY A 111 -1.87 -1.97 -16.83
N ILE A 112 -2.06 -0.96 -15.98
CA ILE A 112 -2.58 -1.09 -14.60
C ILE A 112 -4.04 -0.61 -14.53
N VAL A 113 -4.32 0.52 -15.18
CA VAL A 113 -5.67 1.01 -15.46
C VAL A 113 -6.03 0.54 -16.86
N MET A 114 -7.23 -0.03 -17.02
CA MET A 114 -7.72 -0.59 -18.29
C MET A 114 -8.58 0.40 -19.06
N ASN A 115 -9.49 1.08 -18.37
CA ASN A 115 -10.38 2.07 -18.95
C ASN A 115 -10.86 3.05 -17.85
N VAL A 116 -11.67 4.02 -18.25
CA VAL A 116 -12.39 4.92 -17.34
C VAL A 116 -13.86 4.90 -17.74
N VAL A 117 -14.73 4.51 -16.81
CA VAL A 117 -16.19 4.41 -17.01
C VAL A 117 -16.86 5.38 -16.04
N GLU A 118 -17.67 6.31 -16.57
CA GLU A 118 -18.35 7.33 -15.78
C GLU A 118 -17.39 8.13 -14.87
N GLY A 119 -16.20 8.44 -15.37
CA GLY A 119 -15.16 9.16 -14.60
C GLY A 119 -14.43 8.32 -13.55
N LYS A 120 -14.75 7.02 -13.40
CA LYS A 120 -14.08 6.10 -12.49
C LYS A 120 -13.05 5.23 -13.22
N PRO A 121 -11.76 5.29 -12.83
CA PRO A 121 -10.74 4.40 -13.37
C PRO A 121 -11.02 2.94 -13.00
N GLN A 122 -10.99 2.03 -13.98
CA GLN A 122 -11.04 0.60 -13.73
C GLN A 122 -9.63 0.02 -13.79
N PHE A 123 -9.17 -0.51 -12.66
CA PHE A 123 -7.89 -1.20 -12.57
C PHE A 123 -8.03 -2.63 -13.09
N VAL A 124 -6.94 -3.18 -13.66
CA VAL A 124 -6.87 -4.60 -14.08
C VAL A 124 -7.34 -5.54 -12.97
N HIS A 125 -6.98 -5.20 -11.73
CA HIS A 125 -7.46 -5.87 -10.55
C HIS A 125 -7.67 -4.85 -9.41
N ARG A 126 -8.71 -5.05 -8.60
CA ARG A 126 -9.05 -4.15 -7.48
C ARG A 126 -7.87 -3.93 -6.54
N THR A 127 -7.07 -4.97 -6.30
CA THR A 127 -5.95 -4.90 -5.36
C THR A 127 -4.83 -3.95 -5.80
N PHE A 128 -4.66 -3.67 -7.10
CA PHE A 128 -3.76 -2.58 -7.53
C PHE A 128 -4.29 -1.24 -7.04
N ALA A 129 -5.59 -1.00 -7.18
CA ALA A 129 -6.20 0.22 -6.65
C ALA A 129 -6.04 0.28 -5.12
N GLU A 130 -6.24 -0.83 -4.42
CA GLU A 130 -6.05 -0.86 -2.95
C GLU A 130 -4.60 -0.59 -2.54
N TYR A 131 -3.62 -1.15 -3.26
CA TYR A 131 -2.20 -0.89 -3.06
C TYR A 131 -1.81 0.58 -3.29
N PHE A 132 -2.26 1.16 -4.41
CA PHE A 132 -1.96 2.56 -4.71
C PHE A 132 -2.67 3.52 -3.74
N ALA A 133 -3.88 3.18 -3.29
CA ALA A 133 -4.58 3.96 -2.28
C ALA A 133 -3.86 3.89 -0.93
N ALA A 134 -3.37 2.70 -0.54
CA ALA A 134 -2.57 2.54 0.68
C ALA A 134 -1.28 3.38 0.62
N ARG A 135 -0.57 3.38 -0.52
CA ARG A 135 0.59 4.26 -0.73
C ARG A 135 0.22 5.73 -0.61
N TRP A 136 -0.87 6.16 -1.25
CA TRP A 136 -1.33 7.54 -1.14
C TRP A 136 -1.61 7.93 0.32
N PHE A 137 -2.34 7.10 1.07
CA PHE A 137 -2.62 7.37 2.47
C PHE A 137 -1.34 7.41 3.30
N SER A 138 -0.36 6.55 3.03
CA SER A 138 0.91 6.54 3.78
C SER A 138 1.73 7.83 3.65
N GLU A 139 1.51 8.58 2.57
CA GLU A 139 2.18 9.85 2.29
C GLU A 139 1.34 11.06 2.73
N ASN A 140 0.04 10.89 2.95
CA ASN A 140 -0.92 11.99 3.13
C ASN A 140 -1.79 11.87 4.39
N PHE A 141 -1.50 10.93 5.30
CA PHE A 141 -2.37 10.64 6.45
C PHE A 141 -2.54 11.83 7.41
N GLU A 142 -1.51 12.65 7.61
CA GLU A 142 -1.55 13.77 8.56
C GLU A 142 -2.67 14.77 8.24
N SER A 143 -2.89 15.03 6.95
CA SER A 143 -3.94 15.94 6.46
C SER A 143 -5.29 15.26 6.27
N ASN A 144 -5.37 13.92 6.37
CA ASN A 144 -6.53 13.13 5.97
C ASN A 144 -7.00 12.13 7.04
N ARG A 145 -6.71 12.42 8.32
CA ARG A 145 -6.99 11.54 9.46
C ARG A 145 -8.43 11.04 9.52
N SER A 146 -9.41 11.92 9.30
CA SER A 146 -10.84 11.55 9.41
C SER A 146 -11.30 10.58 8.33
N VAL A 147 -10.78 10.74 7.11
CA VAL A 147 -11.02 9.80 6.00
C VAL A 147 -10.27 8.50 6.27
N LEU A 148 -9.01 8.60 6.69
CA LEU A 148 -8.18 7.43 6.99
C LEU A 148 -8.81 6.56 8.08
N GLU A 149 -9.29 7.14 9.18
CA GLU A 149 -9.98 6.41 10.25
C GLU A 149 -11.14 5.57 9.70
N ARG A 150 -11.96 6.15 8.81
CA ARG A 150 -13.09 5.42 8.22
C ARG A 150 -12.61 4.28 7.31
N VAL A 151 -11.56 4.51 6.54
CA VAL A 151 -11.00 3.50 5.62
C VAL A 151 -10.34 2.37 6.39
N LEU A 152 -9.50 2.64 7.39
CA LEU A 152 -8.72 1.60 8.10
C LEU A 152 -9.59 0.64 8.93
N PHE A 153 -10.80 1.03 9.31
CA PHE A 153 -11.67 0.21 10.15
C PHE A 153 -12.93 -0.32 9.44
N ASP A 154 -13.13 0.04 8.18
CA ASP A 154 -14.18 -0.55 7.35
C ASP A 154 -13.68 -1.86 6.71
N PRO A 155 -14.38 -3.00 6.92
CA PRO A 155 -13.98 -4.30 6.39
C PRO A 155 -13.74 -4.35 4.87
N SER A 156 -14.42 -3.51 4.10
CA SER A 156 -14.28 -3.46 2.64
C SER A 156 -12.93 -2.94 2.15
N TYR A 157 -12.11 -2.39 3.06
CA TYR A 157 -10.77 -1.87 2.80
C TYR A 157 -9.67 -2.65 3.52
N GLY A 158 -9.91 -3.92 3.89
CA GLY A 158 -8.93 -4.76 4.58
C GLY A 158 -7.57 -4.86 3.86
N THR A 159 -7.55 -4.96 2.53
CA THR A 159 -6.30 -4.95 1.74
C THR A 159 -5.57 -3.61 1.85
N VAL A 160 -6.29 -2.49 1.75
CA VAL A 160 -5.72 -1.14 1.85
C VAL A 160 -5.02 -1.02 3.19
N ARG A 161 -5.70 -1.41 4.26
CA ARG A 161 -5.15 -1.41 5.61
C ARG A 161 -3.91 -2.30 5.73
N ASN A 162 -3.95 -3.54 5.23
CA ASN A 162 -2.82 -4.46 5.32
C ASN A 162 -1.56 -3.90 4.64
N VAL A 163 -1.71 -3.37 3.43
CA VAL A 163 -0.61 -2.75 2.69
C VAL A 163 -0.14 -1.49 3.41
N PHE A 164 -1.06 -0.65 3.87
CA PHE A 164 -0.76 0.58 4.61
C PHE A 164 0.05 0.32 5.88
N ASP A 165 -0.36 -0.65 6.69
CA ASP A 165 0.31 -1.02 7.94
C ASP A 165 1.76 -1.47 7.66
N ARG A 166 1.96 -2.28 6.62
CA ARG A 166 3.29 -2.74 6.19
C ARG A 166 4.18 -1.61 5.66
N ILE A 167 3.61 -0.60 4.97
CA ILE A 167 4.38 0.55 4.49
C ILE A 167 4.96 1.34 5.68
N LEU A 168 4.15 1.58 6.71
CA LEU A 168 4.59 2.33 7.88
C LEU A 168 5.57 1.53 8.75
N ALA A 169 5.37 0.22 8.86
CA ALA A 169 6.20 -0.71 9.63
C ALA A 169 7.47 -1.18 8.91
N LYS A 170 7.70 -0.78 7.66
CA LYS A 170 8.76 -1.33 6.79
C LYS A 170 10.16 -1.33 7.42
N GLU A 171 10.52 -0.29 8.17
CA GLU A 171 11.83 -0.14 8.82
C GLU A 171 11.80 -0.56 10.30
N CYS A 172 10.74 -1.23 10.74
CA CYS A 172 10.50 -1.62 12.12
C CYS A 172 10.35 -3.14 12.22
N PRO A 173 11.44 -3.88 12.52
CA PRO A 173 11.42 -5.35 12.51
C PRO A 173 10.40 -5.95 13.47
N LEU A 174 10.25 -5.36 14.67
CA LEU A 174 9.28 -5.83 15.67
C LEU A 174 7.84 -5.71 15.16
N HIS A 175 7.48 -4.56 14.56
CA HIS A 175 6.17 -4.34 13.95
C HIS A 175 5.92 -5.29 12.79
N SER A 176 6.91 -5.51 11.92
CA SER A 176 6.79 -6.46 10.82
C SER A 176 6.55 -7.89 11.32
N ALA A 177 7.27 -8.33 12.37
CA ALA A 177 7.06 -9.62 13.01
C ALA A 177 5.64 -9.77 13.60
N VAL A 178 5.11 -8.69 14.20
CA VAL A 178 3.72 -8.63 14.69
C VAL A 178 2.70 -8.74 13.56
N LEU A 179 2.87 -7.99 12.47
CA LEU A 179 1.97 -8.05 11.29
C LEU A 179 2.01 -9.41 10.60
N ASP A 180 3.14 -10.12 10.70
CA ASP A 180 3.31 -11.48 10.21
C ASP A 180 2.83 -12.55 11.20
N ARG A 181 2.45 -12.15 12.42
CA ARG A 181 2.04 -13.05 13.52
C ARG A 181 3.11 -14.09 13.85
N ASP A 182 4.37 -13.67 13.76
CA ASP A 182 5.55 -14.51 13.93
C ASP A 182 6.05 -14.42 15.39
N THR A 183 5.39 -15.17 16.28
CA THR A 183 5.71 -15.15 17.73
C THR A 183 7.18 -15.44 18.00
N GLN A 184 7.79 -16.34 17.22
CA GLN A 184 9.21 -16.68 17.35
C GLN A 184 10.11 -15.49 16.99
N ALA A 185 9.83 -14.81 15.87
CA ALA A 185 10.58 -13.62 15.49
C ALA A 185 10.39 -12.49 16.50
N VAL A 186 9.18 -12.29 17.03
CA VAL A 186 8.92 -11.31 18.11
C VAL A 186 9.79 -11.61 19.32
N GLU A 187 9.80 -12.85 19.82
CA GLU A 187 10.59 -13.23 20.98
C GLU A 187 12.09 -13.06 20.74
N THR A 188 12.60 -13.50 19.59
CA THR A 188 14.01 -13.33 19.22
C THR A 188 14.39 -11.85 19.18
N LEU A 189 13.62 -11.01 18.50
CA LEU A 189 13.90 -9.57 18.40
C LEU A 189 13.92 -8.88 19.76
N LEU A 190 12.98 -9.25 20.64
CA LEU A 190 12.92 -8.71 22.00
C LEU A 190 14.07 -9.20 22.89
N GLN A 191 14.54 -10.44 22.70
CA GLN A 191 15.72 -10.97 23.40
C GLN A 191 17.02 -10.31 22.92
N GLU A 192 17.10 -9.95 21.65
CA GLU A 192 18.23 -9.23 21.04
C GLU A 192 18.28 -7.73 21.42
N GLY A 193 17.32 -7.25 22.23
CA GLY A 193 17.30 -5.89 22.74
C GLY A 193 16.57 -4.89 21.84
N SER A 194 15.68 -5.36 20.95
CA SER A 194 14.77 -4.45 20.23
C SER A 194 13.96 -3.63 21.23
N ASP A 195 13.85 -2.33 20.99
CA ASP A 195 13.01 -1.45 21.81
C ASP A 195 11.54 -1.83 21.64
N VAL A 196 10.95 -2.33 22.73
CA VAL A 196 9.53 -2.73 22.81
C VAL A 196 8.57 -1.57 22.51
N ASN A 197 9.03 -0.33 22.73
CA ASN A 197 8.27 0.90 22.54
C ASN A 197 8.70 1.66 21.28
N ALA A 198 9.48 1.04 20.39
CA ALA A 198 9.80 1.62 19.09
C ALA A 198 8.52 2.03 18.36
N GLN A 199 8.60 3.15 17.65
CA GLN A 199 7.49 3.70 16.88
C GLN A 199 7.72 3.54 15.38
N ASP A 200 6.68 3.16 14.66
CA ASP A 200 6.70 3.16 13.20
C ASP A 200 6.55 4.59 12.63
N LYS A 201 6.50 4.72 11.29
CA LYS A 201 6.32 6.03 10.64
C LYS A 201 5.04 6.78 11.03
N GLY A 202 4.02 6.06 11.52
CA GLY A 202 2.78 6.62 12.05
C GLY A 202 2.82 6.91 13.54
N GLY A 203 3.97 6.76 14.22
CA GLY A 203 4.08 6.91 15.67
C GLY A 203 3.51 5.73 16.46
N ARG A 204 3.16 4.62 15.79
CA ARG A 204 2.51 3.47 16.43
C ARG A 204 3.54 2.54 17.03
N THR A 205 3.27 2.04 18.23
CA THR A 205 4.03 0.94 18.83
C THR A 205 3.50 -0.42 18.36
N ALA A 206 4.24 -1.49 18.63
CA ALA A 206 3.79 -2.85 18.37
C ALA A 206 2.41 -3.15 19.02
N MET A 207 2.14 -2.59 20.21
CA MET A 207 0.85 -2.72 20.90
C MET A 207 -0.32 -2.09 20.13
N HIS A 208 -0.10 -0.97 19.43
CA HIS A 208 -1.14 -0.36 18.60
C HIS A 208 -1.55 -1.31 17.47
N LEU A 209 -0.58 -1.97 16.83
CA LEU A 209 -0.85 -2.90 15.74
C LEU A 209 -1.63 -4.13 16.22
N ILE A 210 -1.23 -4.71 17.36
CA ILE A 210 -1.94 -5.86 17.94
C ILE A 210 -3.37 -5.50 18.30
N ALA A 211 -3.57 -4.37 18.98
CA ALA A 211 -4.92 -3.95 19.37
C ALA A 211 -5.82 -3.66 18.16
N ALA A 212 -5.23 -3.32 17.03
CA ALA A 212 -5.95 -3.10 15.80
C ALA A 212 -6.29 -4.43 15.07
N GLU A 213 -5.68 -5.56 15.40
CA GLU A 213 -5.92 -6.82 14.71
C GLU A 213 -7.36 -7.31 14.90
N ARG A 214 -7.99 -7.67 13.79
CA ARG A 214 -9.42 -8.05 13.76
C ARG A 214 -9.66 -9.53 14.02
N HIS A 215 -8.60 -10.33 13.96
CA HIS A 215 -8.63 -11.77 14.22
C HIS A 215 -7.69 -12.07 15.39
N GLY A 216 -8.05 -11.52 16.56
CA GLY A 216 -7.42 -11.81 17.85
C GLY A 216 -7.70 -13.25 18.26
N GLY A 217 -6.91 -14.19 17.72
CA GLY A 217 -6.79 -15.54 18.26
C GLY A 217 -5.67 -15.60 19.30
N HIS A 218 -5.41 -16.78 19.85
CA HIS A 218 -4.36 -17.03 20.86
C HIS A 218 -2.97 -16.45 20.51
N ILE A 219 -2.64 -16.36 19.22
CA ILE A 219 -1.36 -15.80 18.76
C ILE A 219 -1.21 -14.32 19.16
N CYS A 220 -2.30 -13.55 19.19
CA CYS A 220 -2.28 -12.16 19.65
C CYS A 220 -2.10 -12.07 21.17
N GLU A 221 -2.59 -13.04 21.95
CA GLU A 221 -2.44 -13.07 23.41
C GLU A 221 -0.98 -13.31 23.80
N GLU A 222 -0.32 -14.30 23.18
CA GLU A 222 1.10 -14.61 23.44
C GLU A 222 2.01 -13.41 23.16
N ILE A 223 1.86 -12.79 21.99
CA ILE A 223 2.65 -11.61 21.61
C ILE A 223 2.34 -10.44 22.57
N THR A 224 1.07 -10.24 22.94
CA THR A 224 0.68 -9.19 23.90
C THR A 224 1.36 -9.37 25.25
N ASP A 225 1.30 -10.56 25.82
CA ASP A 225 1.94 -10.89 27.10
C ASP A 225 3.45 -10.65 27.05
N SER A 226 4.09 -11.08 25.95
CA SER A 226 5.52 -10.90 25.73
C SER A 226 5.95 -9.44 25.68
N LEU A 227 5.15 -8.58 25.06
CA LEU A 227 5.39 -7.14 25.01
C LEU A 227 5.15 -6.48 26.38
N LEU A 228 4.04 -6.81 27.05
CA LEU A 228 3.70 -6.25 28.37
C LEU A 228 4.76 -6.58 29.44
N ARG A 229 5.25 -7.82 29.48
CA ARG A 229 6.33 -8.23 30.41
C ARG A 229 7.63 -7.44 30.21
N ARG A 230 7.83 -6.87 29.02
CA ARG A 230 9.01 -6.07 28.67
C ARG A 230 8.76 -4.56 28.78
N GLY A 231 7.61 -4.16 29.32
CA GLY A 231 7.30 -2.74 29.58
C GLY A 231 6.76 -2.01 28.35
N ALA A 232 6.02 -2.72 27.49
CA ALA A 232 5.26 -2.07 26.42
C ALA A 232 4.25 -1.06 26.98
N ARG A 233 4.28 0.16 26.45
CA ARG A 233 3.36 1.23 26.82
C ARG A 233 2.05 1.07 26.07
N VAL A 234 0.95 1.17 26.81
CA VAL A 234 -0.42 1.04 26.28
C VAL A 234 -1.15 2.37 26.18
N ASP A 235 -0.66 3.39 26.90
CA ASP A 235 -1.29 4.71 27.02
C ASP A 235 -0.67 5.77 26.09
N ASP A 236 0.44 5.45 25.43
CA ASP A 236 1.05 6.32 24.43
C ASP A 236 0.09 6.49 23.26
N LYS A 237 -0.05 7.73 22.76
CA LYS A 237 -0.81 8.03 21.56
C LYS A 237 0.11 7.97 20.34
N ASP A 238 -0.39 7.41 19.25
CA ASP A 238 0.29 7.47 17.97
C ASP A 238 0.20 8.86 17.30
N ASN A 239 0.94 9.03 16.20
CA ASN A 239 0.85 10.23 15.37
C ASN A 239 -0.26 10.11 14.31
N LEU A 240 -0.62 8.87 13.98
CA LEU A 240 -1.56 8.53 12.92
C LEU A 240 -2.99 8.99 13.22
N LEU A 241 -3.62 8.43 14.25
CA LEU A 241 -5.00 8.73 14.66
C LEU A 241 -5.06 9.52 15.97
N GLN A 242 -3.92 9.74 16.64
CA GLN A 242 -3.83 10.29 18.00
C GLN A 242 -4.50 9.37 19.02
N TRP A 243 -4.42 8.07 18.77
CA TRP A 243 -5.08 7.03 19.56
C TRP A 243 -4.10 6.21 20.36
N THR A 244 -4.56 5.73 21.50
CA THR A 244 -3.88 4.69 22.28
C THR A 244 -4.22 3.30 21.75
N ALA A 245 -3.46 2.29 22.14
CA ALA A 245 -3.76 0.90 21.79
C ALA A 245 -5.19 0.48 22.21
N LEU A 246 -5.66 0.91 23.38
CA LEU A 246 -7.02 0.58 23.84
C LEU A 246 -8.11 1.19 22.94
N GLN A 247 -7.89 2.39 22.40
CA GLN A 247 -8.84 3.02 21.48
C GLN A 247 -8.91 2.27 20.14
N TYR A 248 -7.79 1.72 19.67
CA TYR A 248 -7.77 0.81 18.52
C TYR A 248 -8.64 -0.43 18.79
N ALA A 249 -8.48 -1.10 19.93
CA ALA A 249 -9.25 -2.28 20.31
C ALA A 249 -10.76 -1.98 20.40
N GLY A 250 -11.14 -0.89 21.07
CA GLY A 250 -12.54 -0.50 21.16
C GLY A 250 -13.18 -0.23 19.79
N LYS A 251 -12.41 0.30 18.82
CA LYS A 251 -12.91 0.54 17.46
C LYS A 251 -13.08 -0.75 16.67
N THR A 252 -12.18 -1.72 16.84
CA THR A 252 -12.27 -3.01 16.11
C THR A 252 -13.42 -3.85 16.62
N GLU A 253 -13.65 -3.92 17.94
CA GLU A 253 -14.74 -4.66 18.55
C GLU A 253 -16.13 -4.17 18.09
N ASN A 254 -16.33 -2.85 18.02
CA ASN A 254 -17.63 -2.27 17.63
C ASN A 254 -17.98 -2.44 16.14
N ASN A 255 -17.05 -2.91 15.33
CA ASN A 255 -17.25 -3.12 13.89
C ASN A 255 -17.52 -4.60 13.53
N PHE A 256 -17.88 -5.42 14.53
CA PHE A 256 -18.27 -6.83 14.42
C PHE A 256 -19.48 -7.14 15.31
#